data_AF-A0A6C0P1D9-F1
#
_entry.id   AF-A0A6C0P1D9-F1
#
_cell.length_a   1.000
_cell.length_b   1.000
_cell.length_c   1.000
_cell.angle_alpha   90.00
_cell.angle_beta   90.00
_cell.angle_gamma   90.00
#
_symmetry.space_group_name_H-M   'P 1'
#
loop_
_entity.id
_entity.type
_entity.pdbx_description
1 polymer ?
#
loop_
_entity_poly.entity_id
_entity_poly.type
_entity_poly.pdbx_seq_one_letter_code
_entity_poly.pdbx_strand_id
1 'polypeptide(L)'
;MEKGSQRYKVIIPIVVVIGFVLLLAIPAPTPELAVRKDLLLSFHPVKAVSARVTEGSIKNDPQYGDLYYASNAEASFIYVKKLKLGFGWYVASKGTGP
;
A
#
# COMPACT_ATOMS: atom_id res chain seq x y z
N MET A 1 -33.68 -11.18 -28.06
CA MET A 1 -33.40 -11.14 -26.60
C MET A 1 -31.89 -11.15 -26.40
N GLU A 2 -31.22 -10.00 -26.42
CA GLU A 2 -29.74 -9.91 -26.27
C GLU A 2 -29.32 -8.78 -25.30
N LYS A 3 -30.27 -8.26 -24.51
CA LYS A 3 -30.02 -7.10 -23.62
C LYS A 3 -29.41 -7.49 -22.26
N GLY A 4 -29.56 -8.75 -21.84
CA GLY A 4 -28.94 -9.29 -20.61
C GLY A 4 -27.43 -9.46 -20.79
N SER A 5 -27.07 -10.23 -21.83
CA SER A 5 -25.99 -9.95 -22.80
C SER A 5 -24.90 -8.92 -22.42
N GLN A 6 -25.15 -7.74 -22.95
CA GLN A 6 -24.29 -6.57 -22.88
C GLN A 6 -24.09 -6.04 -21.46
N ARG A 7 -25.09 -6.18 -20.58
CA ARG A 7 -25.07 -5.56 -19.25
C ARG A 7 -24.04 -6.23 -18.35
N TYR A 8 -23.93 -7.56 -18.36
CA TYR A 8 -22.93 -8.26 -17.55
C TYR A 8 -21.50 -8.00 -18.04
N LYS A 9 -21.29 -7.83 -19.35
CA LYS A 9 -19.97 -7.49 -19.92
C LYS A 9 -19.46 -6.14 -19.41
N VAL A 10 -20.35 -5.24 -19.01
CA VAL A 10 -20.01 -3.91 -18.45
C VAL A 10 -20.02 -3.91 -16.92
N ILE A 11 -20.97 -4.61 -16.28
CA ILE A 11 -21.07 -4.65 -14.81
C ILE A 11 -19.91 -5.41 -14.18
N ILE A 12 -19.50 -6.55 -14.75
CA ILE A 12 -18.41 -7.37 -14.20
C ILE A 12 -17.11 -6.57 -14.07
N PRO A 13 -16.58 -5.91 -15.12
CA PRO A 13 -15.34 -5.14 -14.97
C PRO A 13 -15.50 -3.97 -13.99
N ILE A 14 -16.66 -3.31 -13.94
CA ILE A 14 -16.92 -2.24 -12.95
C ILE A 14 -16.83 -2.79 -11.53
N VAL A 15 -17.49 -3.91 -11.24
CA VAL A 15 -17.46 -4.54 -9.91
C VAL A 15 -16.05 -5.00 -9.56
N VAL A 16 -15.29 -5.54 -10.52
CA VAL A 16 -13.89 -5.95 -10.31
C VAL A 16 -13.01 -4.74 -9.99
N VAL A 17 -13.13 -3.64 -10.73
CA VAL A 17 -12.36 -2.41 -10.49
C VAL A 17 -12.70 -1.80 -9.13
N ILE A 18 -13.99 -1.69 -8.81
CA ILE A 18 -14.44 -1.18 -7.50
C ILE A 18 -13.92 -2.08 -6.38
N GLY A 19 -14.07 -3.40 -6.52
CA GLY A 19 -13.56 -4.37 -5.54
C GLY A 19 -12.06 -4.26 -5.33
N PHE A 20 -11.30 -4.08 -6.41
CA PHE A 20 -9.85 -3.88 -6.34
C PHE A 20 -9.47 -2.57 -5.64
N VAL A 21 -10.13 -1.46 -5.97
CA VAL A 21 -9.90 -0.16 -5.30
C VAL A 21 -10.24 -0.22 -3.82
N LEU A 22 -11.35 -0.87 -3.45
CA LEU A 22 -11.71 -1.08 -2.04
C LEU A 22 -10.67 -1.91 -1.30
N LEU A 23 -10.13 -2.96 -1.92
CA LEU A 23 -9.09 -3.80 -1.33
C LEU A 23 -7.80 -3.00 -1.08
N LEU A 24 -7.45 -2.05 -1.96
CA LEU A 24 -6.29 -1.17 -1.76
C LEU A 24 -6.48 -0.18 -0.60
N ALA A 25 -7.73 0.21 -0.31
CA ALA A 25 -8.06 1.06 0.84
C ALA A 25 -7.94 0.34 2.19
N ILE A 26 -7.91 -1.01 2.20
CA ILE A 26 -7.78 -1.79 3.44
C ILE A 26 -6.34 -1.64 3.99
N PRO A 27 -6.17 -1.31 5.29
CA PRO A 27 -4.87 -1.28 5.95
C PRO A 27 -4.13 -2.61 5.83
N ALA A 28 -2.81 -2.57 5.68
CA ALA A 28 -2.03 -3.78 5.51
C ALA A 28 -1.88 -4.54 6.85
N PRO A 29 -1.85 -5.88 6.86
CA PRO A 29 -1.76 -6.64 8.11
C PRO A 29 -0.38 -6.56 8.78
N THR A 30 0.67 -6.28 8.01
CA THR A 30 2.04 -6.07 8.52
C THR A 30 2.59 -4.73 8.02
N PRO A 31 3.55 -4.13 8.73
CA PRO A 31 4.17 -2.88 8.30
C PRO A 31 4.93 -3.05 6.98
N GLU A 32 5.58 -4.19 6.76
CA GLU A 32 6.20 -4.53 5.48
C GLU A 32 5.19 -4.53 4.32
N LEU A 33 4.02 -5.13 4.52
CA LEU A 33 2.97 -5.13 3.50
C LEU A 33 2.42 -3.72 3.25
N ALA A 34 2.43 -2.84 4.26
CA ALA A 34 2.06 -1.44 4.07
C ALA A 34 3.04 -0.73 3.12
N VAL A 35 4.35 -0.95 3.32
CA VAL A 35 5.41 -0.43 2.46
C VAL A 35 5.27 -0.97 1.04
N ARG A 36 5.11 -2.29 0.88
CA ARG A 36 4.96 -2.92 -0.44
C ARG A 36 3.70 -2.44 -1.16
N LYS A 37 2.59 -2.29 -0.45
CA LYS A 37 1.35 -1.73 -0.99
C LYS A 37 1.55 -0.29 -1.47
N ASP A 38 2.25 0.53 -0.70
CA ASP A 38 2.56 1.91 -1.11
C ASP A 38 3.45 1.96 -2.37
N LEU A 39 4.45 1.09 -2.48
CA LEU A 39 5.27 0.97 -3.70
C LEU A 39 4.42 0.58 -4.92
N LEU A 40 3.49 -0.36 -4.75
CA LEU A 40 2.57 -0.77 -5.81
C LEU A 40 1.68 0.40 -6.26
N LEU A 41 1.12 1.15 -5.30
CA LEU A 41 0.28 2.32 -5.54
C LEU A 41 1.06 3.51 -6.12
N SER A 42 2.38 3.56 -5.88
CA SER A 42 3.28 4.58 -6.42
C SER A 42 3.86 4.22 -7.79
N PHE A 43 3.18 3.35 -8.55
CA PHE A 43 3.59 2.88 -9.88
C PHE A 43 4.95 2.18 -9.92
N HIS A 44 5.37 1.56 -8.82
CA HIS A 44 6.59 0.76 -8.73
C HIS A 44 6.29 -0.74 -8.49
N PRO A 45 5.57 -1.43 -9.40
CA PRO A 45 5.08 -2.79 -9.19
C PRO A 45 6.19 -3.82 -9.01
N VAL A 46 7.30 -3.67 -9.76
CA VAL A 46 8.48 -4.55 -9.61
C VAL A 46 9.06 -4.40 -8.21
N LYS A 47 9.25 -3.16 -7.74
CA LYS A 47 9.82 -2.87 -6.42
C LYS A 47 8.90 -3.31 -5.28
N ALA A 48 7.57 -3.27 -5.46
CA ALA A 48 6.63 -3.76 -4.47
C ALA A 48 6.86 -5.24 -4.11
N VAL A 49 7.36 -6.04 -5.06
CA VAL A 49 7.66 -7.46 -4.86
C VAL A 49 9.13 -7.70 -4.56
N SER A 50 10.04 -7.01 -5.26
CA SER A 50 11.48 -7.30 -5.22
C SER A 50 12.27 -6.45 -4.22
N ALA A 51 11.76 -5.31 -3.75
CA ALA A 51 12.50 -4.46 -2.83
C ALA A 51 12.67 -5.17 -1.49
N ARG A 52 13.89 -5.11 -0.96
CA ARG A 52 14.16 -5.46 0.43
C ARG A 52 13.63 -4.32 1.30
N VAL A 53 12.66 -4.65 2.14
CA VAL A 53 12.16 -3.75 3.18
C VAL A 53 12.97 -4.03 4.44
N THR A 54 13.57 -3.00 5.02
CA THR A 54 14.42 -3.11 6.21
C THR A 54 13.93 -2.13 7.25
N GLU A 55 13.82 -2.59 8.50
CA GLU A 55 13.48 -1.73 9.63
C GLU A 55 14.59 -0.71 9.88
N GLY A 56 14.19 0.52 10.13
CA GLY A 56 15.08 1.59 10.57
C GLY A 56 15.26 1.65 12.08
N SER A 57 16.04 2.64 12.51
CA SER A 57 16.33 2.88 13.93
C SER A 57 15.18 3.53 14.69
N ILE A 58 14.30 4.28 14.01
CA ILE A 58 13.16 4.95 14.63
C ILE A 58 12.01 3.97 14.77
N LYS A 59 11.56 3.77 16.02
CA LYS A 59 10.44 2.90 16.37
C LYS A 59 9.51 3.62 17.34
N ASN A 60 8.20 3.37 17.20
CA ASN A 60 7.12 3.91 18.00
C ASN A 60 7.12 5.44 18.11
N ASP A 61 7.54 6.16 17.06
CA ASP A 61 7.47 7.61 17.07
C ASP A 61 5.99 8.05 17.10
N PRO A 62 5.56 8.86 18.08
CA PRO A 62 4.15 9.22 18.23
C PRO A 62 3.63 10.06 17.05
N GLN A 63 4.52 10.80 16.38
CA GLN A 63 4.19 11.65 15.25
C GLN A 63 4.19 10.82 13.95
N TYR A 64 5.30 10.19 13.62
CA TYR A 64 5.56 9.55 12.32
C TYR A 64 5.40 8.03 12.31
N GLY A 65 5.60 7.34 13.44
CA GLY A 65 5.52 5.88 13.54
C GLY A 65 6.89 5.19 13.39
N ASP A 66 6.88 4.00 12.82
CA ASP A 66 8.08 3.18 12.63
C ASP A 66 8.74 3.50 11.29
N LEU A 67 10.05 3.68 11.28
CA LEU A 67 10.81 3.93 10.06
C LEU A 67 11.17 2.62 9.35
N TYR A 68 10.98 2.61 8.04
CA TYR A 68 11.38 1.54 7.14
C TYR A 68 12.13 2.11 5.94
N TYR A 69 13.04 1.30 5.43
CA TYR A 69 13.81 1.53 4.22
C TYR A 69 13.40 0.53 3.15
N ALA A 70 13.17 1.00 1.93
CA ALA A 70 12.94 0.14 0.77
C ALA A 70 14.12 0.29 -0.20
N SER A 71 14.92 -0.76 -0.35
CA SER A 71 16.08 -0.75 -1.25
C SER A 71 15.65 -0.42 -2.68
N ASN A 72 16.35 0.50 -3.35
CA ASN A 72 16.12 0.92 -4.74
C ASN A 72 14.78 1.64 -5.00
N ALA A 73 14.03 2.05 -3.98
CA ALA A 73 12.87 2.94 -4.15
C ALA A 73 13.32 4.41 -4.19
N GLU A 74 12.60 5.25 -4.96
CA GLU A 74 12.88 6.71 -5.00
C GLU A 74 12.67 7.34 -3.62
N ALA A 75 11.72 6.80 -2.84
CA ALA A 75 11.56 7.12 -1.42
C ALA A 75 12.46 6.21 -0.57
N SER A 76 13.61 6.74 -0.16
CA SER A 76 14.55 6.05 0.73
C SER A 76 13.99 5.82 2.13
N PHE A 77 13.09 6.70 2.60
CA PHE A 77 12.56 6.68 3.96
C PHE A 77 11.03 6.59 3.96
N ILE A 78 10.49 5.58 4.63
CA ILE A 78 9.05 5.30 4.67
C ILE A 78 8.62 5.11 6.13
N TYR A 79 7.75 5.99 6.61
CA TYR A 79 7.18 5.91 7.94
C TYR A 79 5.85 5.16 7.92
N VAL A 80 5.73 4.13 8.74
CA VAL A 80 4.58 3.26 8.83
C VAL A 80 3.94 3.39 10.21
N LYS A 81 2.63 3.58 10.25
CA LYS A 81 1.87 3.75 11.49
C LYS A 81 0.79 2.71 11.62
N LYS A 82 0.60 2.24 12.84
CA LYS A 82 -0.52 1.37 13.21
C LYS A 82 -1.78 2.22 13.38
N LEU A 83 -2.91 1.75 12.87
CA LEU A 83 -4.19 2.41 13.13
C LEU A 83 -4.55 2.39 14.62
N LYS A 84 -5.24 3.43 15.08
CA LYS A 84 -5.62 3.61 16.50
C LYS A 84 -6.45 2.45 17.07
N LEU A 85 -7.25 1.78 16.24
CA LEU A 85 -8.01 0.58 16.63
C LEU A 85 -7.18 -0.71 16.65
N GLY A 86 -5.85 -0.61 16.49
CA GLY A 86 -4.95 -1.76 16.45
C GLY A 86 -5.03 -2.59 15.17
N PHE A 87 -5.90 -2.23 14.23
CA PHE A 87 -6.16 -3.01 13.02
C PHE A 87 -5.37 -2.47 11.83
N GLY A 88 -4.25 -3.13 11.54
CA GLY A 88 -3.45 -2.89 10.34
C GLY A 88 -2.59 -1.63 10.34
N TRP A 89 -1.80 -1.54 9.29
CA TRP A 89 -0.69 -0.62 9.12
C TRP A 89 -0.87 0.17 7.82
N TYR A 90 -0.45 1.42 7.86
CA TYR A 90 -0.50 2.30 6.70
C TYR A 90 0.76 3.17 6.65
N VAL A 91 1.16 3.57 5.44
CA VAL A 91 2.24 4.54 5.26
C VAL A 91 1.73 5.92 5.65
N ALA A 92 2.33 6.51 6.69
CA ALA A 92 1.95 7.81 7.21
C ALA A 92 2.69 8.95 6.50
N SER A 93 3.95 8.71 6.15
CA SER A 93 4.77 9.66 5.40
C SER A 93 5.87 8.91 4.66
N LYS A 94 6.32 9.46 3.53
CA LYS A 94 7.47 8.96 2.78
C LYS A 94 8.24 10.11 2.18
N GLY A 95 9.54 9.95 2.05
CA GLY A 95 10.42 10.97 1.50
C GLY A 95 11.61 10.35 0.80
N THR A 96 12.13 11.08 -0.18
CA THR A 96 13.34 10.70 -0.90
C THR A 96 14.61 11.04 -0.10
N GLY A 97 14.48 11.92 0.91
CA GLY A 97 15.60 12.50 1.66
C GLY A 97 16.60 13.26 0.75
N PRO A 98 17.53 14.02 1.32
CA PRO A 98 18.95 13.74 1.21
C PRO A 98 19.35 12.53 2.07
#